data_AF-A0A820PDD2-F1
#
_entry.id   AF-A0A820PDD2-F1
#
_cell.length_a   1.000
_cell.length_b   1.000
_cell.length_c   1.000
_cell.angle_alpha   90.00
_cell.angle_beta   90.00
_cell.angle_gamma   90.00
#
_symmetry.space_group_name_H-M   'P 1'
#
loop_
_entity.id
_entity.type
_entity.pdbx_description
1 polymer ?
#
loop_
_entity_poly.entity_id
_entity_poly.type
_entity_poly.pdbx_seq_one_letter_code
_entity_poly.pdbx_strand_id
1 'polypeptide(L)'
;FIVERYLQRENFIREPFWKIAVEHQTENGEFCEFTWERNRLFEHQPCLMIYDMIMDEPLAKVMDIKSKNKSKWRPAALDTVEMEKLASRKLRMTGKKTMEIAEKLYMKGLISYPRTETNIFPSEINLNPLIQNQIGDQRWGAFAQRVLENGPHPRN
;
A
#
# COMPACT_ATOMS: atom_id res chain seq x y z
N PHE A 1 13.30 15.86 -12.73
CA PHE A 1 13.04 14.51 -12.19
C PHE A 1 14.28 13.67 -11.91
N ILE A 2 15.01 13.09 -12.89
CA ILE A 2 16.15 12.19 -12.57
C ILE A 2 17.32 12.95 -11.91
N VAL A 3 17.83 14.00 -12.56
CA VAL A 3 18.93 14.83 -12.03
C VAL A 3 18.54 15.47 -10.70
N GLU A 4 17.32 15.99 -10.61
CA GLU A 4 16.77 16.56 -9.37
C GLU A 4 16.76 15.56 -8.21
N ARG A 5 16.28 14.32 -8.42
CA ARG A 5 16.29 13.27 -7.39
C ARG A 5 17.69 12.82 -7.04
N TYR A 6 18.61 12.83 -7.99
CA TYR A 6 20.02 12.58 -7.74
C TYR A 6 20.60 13.68 -6.83
N LEU A 7 20.44 14.95 -7.18
CA LEU A 7 20.91 16.09 -6.39
C LEU A 7 20.27 16.13 -4.99
N GLN A 8 18.98 15.78 -4.86
CA GLN A 8 18.33 15.65 -3.55
C GLN A 8 18.97 14.58 -2.67
N ARG A 9 19.46 13.48 -3.24
CA ARG A 9 20.17 12.44 -2.50
C ARG A 9 21.59 12.86 -2.14
N GLU A 10 22.31 13.47 -3.08
CA GLU A 10 23.67 13.97 -2.86
C GLU A 10 23.71 15.07 -1.80
N ASN A 11 22.75 15.99 -1.84
CA ASN A 11 22.67 17.12 -0.92
C ASN A 11 21.95 16.77 0.40
N PHE A 12 21.55 15.51 0.62
CA PHE A 12 20.88 15.12 1.85
C PHE A 12 21.89 15.02 3.00
N ILE A 13 21.81 15.95 3.95
CA ILE A 13 22.60 15.92 5.17
C ILE A 13 21.85 15.05 6.19
N ARG A 14 22.47 13.94 6.61
CA ARG A 14 21.91 13.05 7.63
C ARG A 14 22.06 13.70 8.99
N GLU A 15 20.96 13.81 9.71
CA GLU A 15 20.95 14.30 11.08
C GLU A 15 20.67 13.14 12.05
N PRO A 16 21.50 12.95 13.09
CA PRO A 16 21.22 11.97 14.13
C PRO A 16 19.95 12.36 14.89
N PHE A 17 19.20 11.36 15.32
CA PHE A 17 18.05 11.55 16.19
C PHE A 17 17.99 10.42 17.22
N TRP A 18 17.28 10.69 18.30
CA TRP A 18 17.07 9.79 19.42
C TRP A 18 15.57 9.57 19.63
N LYS A 19 15.20 8.34 19.97
CA LYS A 19 13.82 7.96 20.33
C LYS A 19 13.87 7.04 21.54
N ILE A 20 12.82 7.08 22.35
CA ILE A 20 12.60 6.12 23.42
C ILE A 20 11.75 4.99 22.86
N ALA A 21 12.26 3.77 22.93
CA ALA A 21 11.55 2.55 22.53
C ALA A 21 11.14 1.79 23.78
N VAL A 22 9.87 1.40 23.86
CA VAL A 22 9.34 0.61 24.97
C VAL A 22 8.74 -0.66 24.39
N GLU A 23 9.24 -1.80 24.85
CA GLU A 23 8.80 -3.12 24.43
C GLU A 23 8.18 -3.84 25.63
N HIS A 24 7.10 -4.56 25.40
CA HIS A 24 6.45 -5.39 26.42
C HIS A 24 6.16 -6.77 25.84
N GLN A 25 6.56 -7.80 26.59
CA GLN A 25 6.19 -9.19 26.31
C GLN A 25 5.06 -9.59 27.25
N THR A 26 3.95 -10.04 26.68
CA THR A 26 2.82 -10.55 27.46
C THR A 26 3.12 -11.94 28.02
N GLU A 27 2.35 -12.37 29.02
CA GLU A 27 2.46 -13.71 29.62
C GLU A 27 2.27 -14.84 28.58
N ASN A 28 1.52 -14.57 27.52
CA ASN A 28 1.28 -15.50 26.41
C ASN A 28 2.42 -15.52 25.37
N GLY A 29 3.49 -14.74 25.58
CA GLY A 29 4.62 -14.63 24.67
C GLY A 29 4.41 -13.67 23.50
N GLU A 30 3.35 -12.88 23.49
CA GLU A 30 3.12 -11.87 22.46
C GLU A 30 3.98 -10.63 22.74
N PHE A 31 4.57 -10.06 21.68
CA PHE A 31 5.40 -8.86 21.79
C PHE A 31 4.65 -7.63 21.30
N CYS A 32 4.76 -6.54 22.05
CA CYS A 32 4.20 -5.23 21.70
C CYS A 32 5.29 -4.15 21.79
N GLU A 33 5.49 -3.39 20.71
CA GLU A 33 6.30 -2.17 20.71
C GLU A 33 5.37 -0.95 20.83
N PHE A 34 5.65 -0.09 21.81
CA PHE A 34 4.93 1.17 21.97
C PHE A 34 5.67 2.29 21.26
N THR A 35 4.93 3.05 20.44
CA THR A 35 5.46 4.23 19.77
C THR A 35 5.42 5.41 20.73
N TRP A 36 6.58 6.05 20.94
CA TRP A 36 6.66 7.28 21.73
C TRP A 36 5.83 8.39 21.09
N GLU A 37 4.98 9.05 21.87
CA GLU A 37 4.10 10.13 21.40
C GLU A 37 4.87 11.29 20.75
N ARG A 38 6.09 11.58 21.25
CA ARG A 38 6.98 12.61 20.68
C ARG A 38 7.70 12.16 19.40
N ASN A 39 7.54 10.91 18.99
CA ASN A 39 8.21 10.26 17.85
C ASN A 39 9.75 10.19 18.01
N ARG A 40 10.45 11.33 17.89
CA ARG A 40 11.91 11.44 18.00
C ARG A 40 12.36 12.86 18.39
N LEU A 41 13.56 12.98 18.94
CA LEU A 41 14.26 14.24 19.20
C LEU A 41 15.58 14.29 18.44
N PHE A 42 15.97 15.47 17.95
CA PHE A 42 17.27 15.70 17.29
C PHE A 42 18.36 16.18 18.25
N GLU A 43 18.04 16.25 19.54
CA GLU A 43 18.99 16.63 20.59
C GLU A 43 19.12 15.46 21.57
N HIS A 44 20.36 15.06 21.84
CA HIS A 44 20.65 13.93 22.72
C HIS A 44 20.24 14.22 24.18
N GLN A 45 20.65 15.38 24.70
CA GLN A 45 20.49 15.73 26.12
C GLN A 45 19.03 15.72 26.57
N PRO A 46 18.08 16.36 25.86
CA PRO A 46 16.67 16.29 26.24
C PRO A 46 16.09 14.88 26.15
N CYS A 47 16.54 14.05 25.20
CA CYS A 47 16.09 12.66 25.11
C CYS A 47 16.59 11.82 26.28
N LEU A 48 17.86 12.02 26.68
CA LEU A 48 18.47 11.35 27.82
C LEU A 48 17.77 11.72 29.14
N MET A 49 17.51 13.01 29.36
CA MET A 49 16.79 13.47 30.55
C MET A 49 15.41 12.82 30.70
N ILE A 50 14.66 12.68 29.59
CA ILE A 50 13.35 12.01 29.63
C ILE A 50 13.51 10.50 29.87
N TYR A 51 14.54 9.88 29.29
CA TYR A 51 14.85 8.48 29.52
C TYR A 51 15.17 8.21 30.99
N ASP A 52 16.01 9.03 31.62
CA ASP A 52 16.36 8.91 33.03
C ASP A 52 15.12 9.02 33.93
N MET A 53 14.24 10.00 33.67
CA MET A 53 12.95 10.13 34.39
C MET A 53 12.05 8.88 34.28
N ILE A 54 12.11 8.14 33.16
CA ILE A 54 11.34 6.90 32.98
C ILE A 54 12.01 5.74 33.70
N MET A 55 13.34 5.69 33.74
CA MET A 55 14.08 4.63 34.44
C MET A 55 13.92 4.72 35.96
N ASP A 56 13.69 5.92 36.50
CA ASP A 56 13.36 6.10 37.92
C ASP A 56 12.02 5.44 38.30
N GLU A 57 11.02 5.46 37.41
CA GLU A 57 9.71 4.83 37.60
C GLU A 57 9.22 4.09 36.33
N PRO A 58 9.70 2.86 36.06
CA PRO A 58 9.47 2.17 34.79
C PRO A 58 8.08 1.51 34.67
N LEU A 59 7.21 1.67 35.67
CA LEU A 59 5.90 1.04 35.68
C LEU A 59 4.94 1.77 34.73
N ALA A 60 4.64 1.13 33.61
CA ALA A 60 3.66 1.64 32.65
C ALA A 60 2.22 1.42 33.12
N LYS A 61 1.37 2.44 32.94
CA LYS A 61 -0.08 2.37 33.17
C LYS A 61 -0.84 2.59 31.87
N VAL A 62 -1.83 1.74 31.59
CA VAL A 62 -2.74 1.95 30.47
C VAL A 62 -3.62 3.17 30.76
N MET A 63 -3.49 4.21 29.92
CA MET A 63 -4.23 5.46 30.08
C MET A 63 -5.53 5.50 29.26
N ASP A 64 -5.54 4.87 28.08
CA ASP A 64 -6.66 4.91 27.15
C ASP A 64 -6.63 3.69 26.21
N ILE A 65 -7.81 3.15 25.87
CA ILE A 65 -7.97 2.04 24.92
C ILE A 65 -9.01 2.45 23.88
N LYS A 66 -8.57 2.68 22.64
CA LYS A 66 -9.43 3.06 21.53
C LYS A 66 -9.38 2.02 20.43
N SER A 67 -10.56 1.51 20.04
CA SER A 67 -10.74 0.68 18.86
C SER A 67 -11.62 1.39 17.85
N LYS A 68 -11.22 1.36 16.58
CA LYS A 68 -11.98 1.96 15.47
C LYS A 68 -11.96 1.01 14.29
N ASN A 69 -13.13 0.79 13.69
CA ASN A 69 -13.21 0.06 12.43
C ASN A 69 -12.49 0.85 11.33
N LYS A 70 -11.50 0.23 10.70
CA LYS A 70 -10.80 0.77 9.52
C LYS A 70 -11.13 -0.09 8.31
N SER A 71 -11.42 0.55 7.18
CA SER A 71 -11.56 -0.11 5.89
C SER A 71 -10.37 0.22 5.01
N LYS A 72 -9.92 -0.77 4.22
CA LYS A 72 -8.93 -0.56 3.17
C LYS A 72 -9.64 -0.57 1.83
N TRP A 73 -9.42 0.47 1.03
CA TRP A 73 -10.08 0.60 -0.25
C TRP A 73 -9.56 -0.42 -1.25
N ARG A 74 -10.49 -0.93 -2.07
CA ARG A 74 -10.17 -1.68 -3.30
C ARG A 74 -9.47 -0.77 -4.32
N PRO A 75 -8.74 -1.35 -5.30
CA PRO A 75 -8.14 -0.56 -6.37
C PRO A 75 -9.20 0.16 -7.21
N ALA A 76 -8.82 1.29 -7.79
CA ALA A 76 -9.59 1.94 -8.86
C ALA A 76 -9.50 1.13 -10.16
N ALA A 77 -10.33 1.43 -11.14
CA ALA A 77 -10.16 0.84 -12.47
C ALA A 77 -8.78 1.20 -13.04
N LEU A 78 -8.20 0.28 -13.81
CA LEU A 78 -6.82 0.37 -14.24
C LEU A 78 -6.69 1.26 -15.48
N ASP A 79 -5.95 2.36 -15.37
CA ASP A 79 -5.53 3.20 -16.49
C ASP A 79 -4.11 2.85 -16.99
N THR A 80 -3.65 3.53 -18.04
CA THR A 80 -2.33 3.29 -18.64
C THR A 80 -1.18 3.54 -17.67
N VAL A 81 -1.27 4.62 -16.91
CA VAL A 81 -0.18 5.10 -16.04
C VAL A 81 -0.01 4.16 -14.86
N GLU A 82 -1.11 3.75 -14.22
CA GLU A 82 -1.09 2.78 -13.15
C GLU A 82 -0.71 1.38 -13.63
N MET A 83 -1.12 0.98 -14.84
CA MET A 83 -0.64 -0.27 -15.46
C MET A 83 0.89 -0.27 -15.59
N GLU A 84 1.48 0.78 -16.17
CA GLU A 84 2.94 0.88 -16.34
C GLU A 84 3.68 0.91 -14.99
N LYS A 85 3.19 1.69 -14.01
CA LYS A 85 3.76 1.75 -12.65
C LYS A 85 3.67 0.41 -11.93
N LEU A 86 2.54 -0.30 -12.02
CA LEU A 86 2.35 -1.60 -11.38
C LEU A 86 3.20 -2.67 -12.06
N ALA A 87 3.25 -2.70 -13.38
CA ALA A 87 4.10 -3.63 -14.12
C ALA A 87 5.59 -3.43 -13.79
N SER A 88 6.05 -2.19 -13.64
CA SER A 88 7.42 -1.90 -13.19
C SER A 88 7.67 -2.36 -11.75
N ARG A 89 6.82 -1.96 -10.80
CA ARG A 89 7.01 -2.27 -9.37
C ARG A 89 6.80 -3.73 -9.01
N LYS A 90 5.86 -4.41 -9.68
CA LYS A 90 5.39 -5.75 -9.30
C LYS A 90 5.86 -6.85 -10.25
N LEU A 91 5.97 -6.54 -11.54
CA LEU A 91 6.37 -7.51 -12.58
C LEU A 91 7.78 -7.25 -13.13
N ARG A 92 8.46 -6.20 -12.67
CA ARG A 92 9.81 -5.80 -13.12
C ARG A 92 9.90 -5.57 -14.64
N MET A 93 8.84 -5.03 -15.23
CA MET A 93 8.78 -4.70 -16.65
C MET A 93 8.98 -3.20 -16.89
N THR A 94 9.77 -2.84 -17.91
CA THR A 94 9.88 -1.44 -18.35
C THR A 94 8.56 -0.98 -18.97
N GLY A 95 8.27 0.34 -18.93
CA GLY A 95 7.05 0.90 -19.54
C GLY A 95 6.90 0.50 -21.01
N LYS A 96 7.98 0.60 -21.79
CA LYS A 96 8.02 0.16 -23.19
C LYS A 96 7.59 -1.30 -23.37
N LYS A 97 8.19 -2.24 -22.61
CA LYS A 97 7.86 -3.67 -22.70
C LYS A 97 6.41 -3.94 -22.27
N THR A 98 5.92 -3.24 -21.26
CA THR A 98 4.53 -3.31 -20.80
C THR A 98 3.57 -2.93 -21.92
N MET A 99 3.80 -1.80 -22.58
CA MET A 99 2.96 -1.33 -23.68
C MET A 99 2.99 -2.25 -24.89
N GLU A 100 4.17 -2.74 -25.29
CA GLU A 100 4.30 -3.70 -26.40
C GLU A 100 3.52 -4.99 -26.14
N ILE A 101 3.51 -5.49 -24.91
CA ILE A 101 2.75 -6.69 -24.55
C ILE A 101 1.25 -6.39 -24.48
N ALA A 102 0.86 -5.27 -23.87
CA ALA A 102 -0.54 -4.86 -23.77
C ALA A 102 -1.17 -4.67 -25.15
N GLU A 103 -0.47 -4.05 -26.10
CA GLU A 103 -0.92 -3.91 -27.49
C GLU A 103 -1.13 -5.26 -28.17
N LYS A 104 -0.21 -6.22 -27.97
CA LYS A 104 -0.38 -7.59 -28.48
C LYS A 104 -1.59 -8.30 -27.87
N LEU A 105 -1.87 -8.08 -26.59
CA LEU A 105 -3.05 -8.65 -25.93
C LEU A 105 -4.35 -8.01 -26.45
N TYR A 106 -4.33 -6.70 -26.70
CA TYR A 106 -5.45 -5.99 -27.32
C TYR A 106 -5.73 -6.50 -28.74
N MET A 107 -4.70 -6.68 -29.57
CA MET A 107 -4.86 -7.23 -30.93
C MET A 107 -5.40 -8.67 -30.92
N LYS A 108 -5.19 -9.43 -29.84
CA LYS A 108 -5.76 -10.76 -29.63
C LYS A 108 -7.16 -10.74 -29.02
N GLY A 109 -7.73 -9.57 -28.72
CA GLY A 109 -9.04 -9.42 -28.10
C GLY A 109 -9.08 -9.83 -26.62
N LEU A 110 -7.94 -9.89 -25.92
CA LEU A 110 -7.86 -10.33 -24.52
C LEU A 110 -8.07 -9.19 -23.52
N ILE A 111 -7.78 -7.95 -23.92
CA ILE A 111 -7.96 -6.74 -23.11
C ILE A 111 -8.57 -5.63 -23.96
N SER A 112 -9.17 -4.62 -23.32
CA SER A 112 -9.58 -3.37 -23.98
C SER A 112 -8.36 -2.54 -24.39
N TYR A 113 -8.59 -1.46 -25.14
CA TYR A 113 -7.52 -0.60 -25.65
C TYR A 113 -6.65 -0.06 -24.49
N PRO A 114 -5.32 -0.32 -24.48
CA PRO A 114 -4.49 -0.13 -23.29
C PRO A 114 -3.93 1.29 -23.13
N ARG A 115 -4.35 2.23 -24.00
CA ARG A 115 -3.93 3.64 -23.96
C ARG A 115 -5.15 4.50 -23.64
N THR A 116 -5.47 4.57 -22.35
CA THR A 116 -6.58 5.36 -21.79
C THR A 116 -6.17 6.04 -20.48
N GLU A 117 -6.76 7.21 -20.23
CA GLU A 117 -6.71 7.93 -18.96
C GLU A 117 -7.96 7.67 -18.10
N THR A 118 -8.94 6.94 -18.65
CA THR A 118 -10.20 6.64 -17.96
C THR A 118 -9.98 5.58 -16.88
N ASN A 119 -10.31 5.93 -15.64
CA ASN A 119 -10.28 5.05 -14.47
C ASN A 119 -11.69 4.82 -13.87
N ILE A 120 -12.73 5.10 -14.66
CA ILE A 120 -14.14 4.95 -14.30
C ILE A 120 -14.78 4.00 -15.31
N PHE A 121 -15.51 2.99 -14.82
CA PHE A 121 -16.37 2.19 -15.68
C PHE A 121 -17.63 3.00 -16.03
N PRO A 122 -17.94 3.22 -17.33
CA PRO A 122 -19.18 3.84 -17.75
C PRO A 122 -20.40 3.06 -17.25
N SER A 123 -21.51 3.73 -16.95
CA SER A 123 -22.72 3.07 -16.45
C SER A 123 -23.31 2.04 -17.44
N GLU A 124 -23.00 2.20 -18.73
CA GLU A 124 -23.46 1.35 -19.82
C GLU A 124 -22.69 0.02 -19.90
N ILE A 125 -21.52 -0.09 -19.27
CA ILE A 125 -20.72 -1.32 -19.35
C ILE A 125 -21.26 -2.38 -18.37
N ASN A 126 -21.74 -3.49 -18.92
CA ASN A 126 -22.11 -4.63 -18.09
C ASN A 126 -20.85 -5.43 -17.70
N LEU A 127 -20.47 -5.37 -16.41
CA LEU A 127 -19.30 -6.08 -15.89
C LEU A 127 -19.53 -7.58 -15.68
N ASN A 128 -20.79 -8.03 -15.53
CA ASN A 128 -21.08 -9.43 -15.21
C ASN A 128 -20.54 -10.41 -16.27
N PRO A 129 -20.75 -10.21 -17.59
CA PRO A 129 -20.17 -11.09 -18.60
C PRO A 129 -18.64 -11.17 -18.55
N LEU A 130 -17.98 -10.04 -18.25
CA LEU A 130 -16.51 -9.98 -18.17
C LEU A 130 -16.00 -10.83 -17.01
N ILE A 131 -16.70 -10.82 -15.86
CA ILE A 131 -16.33 -11.60 -14.68
C ILE A 131 -16.68 -13.08 -14.88
N GLN A 132 -17.81 -13.38 -15.54
CA GLN A 132 -18.23 -14.75 -15.86
C GLN A 132 -17.16 -15.49 -16.68
N ASN A 133 -16.53 -14.79 -17.64
CA ASN A 133 -15.44 -15.35 -18.44
C ASN A 133 -14.20 -15.74 -17.62
N GLN A 134 -14.07 -15.26 -16.37
CA GLN A 134 -12.91 -15.53 -15.51
C GLN A 134 -13.11 -16.69 -14.53
N ILE A 135 -14.32 -17.27 -14.43
CA ILE A 135 -14.63 -18.34 -13.45
C ILE A 135 -13.80 -19.61 -13.72
N GLY A 136 -13.45 -19.87 -14.98
CA GLY A 136 -12.71 -21.08 -15.36
C GLY A 136 -11.25 -21.14 -14.90
N ASP A 137 -10.67 -20.05 -14.41
CA ASP A 137 -9.27 -20.02 -13.99
C ASP A 137 -9.08 -20.61 -12.58
N GLN A 138 -8.13 -21.54 -12.43
CA GLN A 138 -7.89 -22.23 -11.15
C GLN A 138 -7.35 -21.31 -10.03
N ARG A 139 -6.75 -20.16 -10.39
CA ARG A 139 -6.08 -19.27 -9.42
C ARG A 139 -7.05 -18.26 -8.80
N TRP A 140 -8.02 -17.77 -9.57
CA TRP A 140 -8.95 -16.72 -9.13
C TRP A 140 -10.43 -16.97 -9.47
N GLY A 141 -10.77 -18.07 -10.13
CA GLY A 141 -12.14 -18.37 -10.56
C GLY A 141 -13.13 -18.39 -9.41
N ALA A 142 -12.76 -18.97 -8.27
CA ALA A 142 -13.57 -18.96 -7.05
C ALA A 142 -13.79 -17.53 -6.49
N PHE A 143 -12.83 -16.61 -6.68
CA PHE A 143 -13.01 -15.21 -6.32
C PHE A 143 -13.98 -14.51 -7.29
N ALA A 144 -13.82 -14.73 -8.60
CA ALA A 144 -14.71 -14.18 -9.62
C ALA A 144 -16.18 -14.63 -9.41
N GLN A 145 -16.40 -15.90 -9.07
CA GLN A 145 -17.73 -16.43 -8.74
C GLN A 145 -18.36 -15.68 -7.55
N ARG A 146 -17.61 -15.48 -6.46
CA ARG A 146 -18.10 -14.70 -5.31
C ARG A 146 -18.43 -13.25 -5.67
N VAL A 147 -17.68 -12.63 -6.59
CA VAL A 147 -17.99 -11.26 -7.04
C VAL A 147 -19.31 -11.23 -7.82
N LEU A 148 -19.61 -12.24 -8.64
CA LEU A 148 -20.89 -12.33 -9.35
C LEU A 148 -22.07 -12.53 -8.41
N GLU A 149 -21.93 -13.40 -7.42
CA GLU A 149 -22.98 -13.66 -6.41
C GLU A 149 -23.32 -12.40 -5.60
N ASN A 150 -22.33 -11.58 -5.26
CA ASN A 150 -22.51 -10.33 -4.49
C ASN A 150 -22.78 -9.09 -5.36
N GLY A 151 -22.67 -9.23 -6.68
CA GLY A 151 -22.65 -8.13 -7.64
C GLY A 151 -21.30 -7.39 -7.70
N PRO A 152 -20.87 -6.93 -8.89
CA PRO A 152 -19.64 -6.17 -9.04
C PRO A 152 -19.79 -4.75 -8.48
N HIS A 153 -18.92 -4.40 -7.54
CA HIS A 153 -18.83 -3.06 -6.96
C HIS A 153 -17.48 -2.44 -7.32
N PRO A 154 -17.26 -1.93 -8.55
CA PRO A 154 -16.02 -1.24 -8.89
C PRO A 154 -15.83 0.01 -8.02
N ARG A 155 -14.62 0.55 -8.03
CA ARG A 155 -14.33 1.85 -7.45
C ARG A 155 -14.14 2.83 -8.61
N ASN A 156 -15.24 3.48 -8.96
CA ASN A 156 -15.29 4.65 -9.81
C ASN A 156 -15.01 5.92 -8.99
#